data_AF-A0A7M7GIK6-F1
#
_entry.id   AF-A0A7M7GIK6-F1
#
_cell.length_a   1.000
_cell.length_b   1.000
_cell.length_c   1.000
_cell.angle_alpha   90.00
_cell.angle_beta   90.00
_cell.angle_gamma   90.00
#
_symmetry.space_group_name_H-M   'P 1'
#
loop_
_entity.id
_entity.type
_entity.pdbx_description
1 polymer ?
#
loop_
_entity_poly.entity_id
_entity_poly.type
_entity_poly.pdbx_seq_one_letter_code
_entity_poly.pdbx_strand_id
1 'polypeptide(L)'
;MAGPAEQDFDEILNRVAEDVTNESHIGNLGKALGFRQGPVSNYIKSNFRFGSVTSQGTLQMLRDWNQRTGRTGQGEMLREALIKANLQTVADDHLLTFGLCAPQTLQSTQPQPDPNLFVTENQIMHIARNLLSDFYSPLANALGFQYAEYENIKRKHLLDIKESTLEILHIWKQRSGGEHVVLEGALRQAECGRLAFTYKEA
;
A
#
# COMPACT_ATOMS: atom_id res chain seq x y z
N MET A 1 -26.03 24.83 8.92
CA MET A 1 -24.81 25.22 9.65
C MET A 1 -23.87 24.03 9.58
N ALA A 2 -22.86 24.10 8.71
CA ALA A 2 -21.85 23.05 8.58
C ALA A 2 -21.01 23.05 9.86
N GLY A 3 -20.74 21.87 10.43
CA GLY A 3 -19.96 21.77 11.66
C GLY A 3 -18.50 22.20 11.44
N PRO A 4 -17.73 22.49 12.51
CA PRO A 4 -16.33 22.90 12.41
C PRO A 4 -15.45 21.90 11.61
N ALA A 5 -15.80 20.60 11.61
CA ALA A 5 -15.12 19.57 10.82
C ALA A 5 -15.42 19.62 9.30
N GLU A 6 -16.56 20.18 8.89
CA GLU A 6 -16.90 20.34 7.46
C GLU A 6 -16.23 21.57 6.85
N GLN A 7 -15.93 22.60 7.65
CA GLN A 7 -15.20 23.78 7.20
C GLN A 7 -13.72 23.45 6.94
N ASP A 8 -13.10 22.67 7.84
CA ASP A 8 -11.70 22.25 7.72
C ASP A 8 -11.45 21.43 6.44
N PHE A 9 -12.34 20.48 6.11
CA PHE A 9 -12.21 19.67 4.90
C PHE A 9 -12.49 20.44 3.61
N ASP A 10 -13.43 21.39 3.62
CA ASP A 10 -13.71 22.23 2.45
C ASP A 10 -12.52 23.14 2.10
N GLU A 11 -11.81 23.66 3.10
CA GLU A 11 -10.56 24.40 2.90
C GLU A 11 -9.47 23.54 2.26
N ILE A 12 -9.37 22.26 2.63
CA ILE A 12 -8.47 21.29 1.99
C ILE A 12 -8.84 21.08 0.52
N LEU A 13 -10.12 20.87 0.22
CA LEU A 13 -10.58 20.72 -1.17
C LEU A 13 -10.28 21.96 -2.00
N ASN A 14 -10.39 23.15 -1.40
CA ASN A 14 -10.03 24.40 -2.06
C ASN A 14 -8.53 24.45 -2.41
N ARG A 15 -7.64 24.15 -1.45
CA ARG A 15 -6.20 24.14 -1.73
C ARG A 15 -5.80 23.11 -2.79
N VAL A 16 -6.34 21.89 -2.70
CA VAL A 16 -6.12 20.85 -3.71
C VAL A 16 -6.60 21.32 -5.09
N ALA A 17 -7.73 22.02 -5.18
CA ALA A 17 -8.21 22.57 -6.45
C ALA A 17 -7.30 23.68 -6.99
N GLU A 18 -6.73 24.52 -6.12
CA GLU A 18 -5.79 25.59 -6.49
C GLU A 18 -4.47 25.04 -7.03
N ASP A 19 -3.96 23.94 -6.48
CA ASP A 19 -2.72 23.33 -6.94
C ASP A 19 -2.90 22.51 -8.24
N VAL A 20 -4.09 21.93 -8.43
CA VAL A 20 -4.42 21.13 -9.61
C VAL A 20 -4.98 22.01 -10.74
N THR A 21 -4.08 22.71 -11.41
CA THR A 21 -4.40 23.64 -12.53
C THR A 21 -4.38 22.98 -13.92
N ASN A 22 -3.65 21.87 -14.08
CA ASN A 22 -3.48 21.21 -15.38
C ASN A 22 -4.71 20.38 -15.79
N GLU A 23 -5.22 20.61 -17.01
CA GLU A 23 -6.40 19.91 -17.55
C GLU A 23 -6.26 18.39 -17.54
N SER A 24 -5.08 17.88 -17.90
CA SER A 24 -4.78 16.45 -17.87
C SER A 24 -4.80 15.89 -16.45
N HIS A 25 -4.31 16.66 -15.48
CA HIS A 25 -4.33 16.26 -14.06
C HIS A 25 -5.76 16.27 -13.51
N ILE A 26 -6.56 17.28 -13.85
CA ILE A 26 -7.99 17.34 -13.49
C ILE A 26 -8.76 16.17 -14.12
N GLY A 27 -8.45 15.85 -15.38
CA GLY A 27 -8.99 14.70 -16.11
C GLY A 27 -8.73 13.37 -15.40
N ASN A 28 -7.46 13.14 -15.03
CA ASN A 28 -7.03 11.94 -14.33
C ASN A 28 -7.60 11.86 -12.92
N LEU A 29 -7.64 12.99 -12.20
CA LEU A 29 -8.22 13.10 -10.87
C LEU A 29 -9.71 12.78 -10.89
N GLY A 30 -10.47 13.39 -11.80
CA GLY A 30 -11.89 13.10 -11.97
C GLY A 30 -12.16 11.62 -12.27
N LYS A 31 -11.34 10.99 -13.11
CA LYS A 31 -11.42 9.55 -13.38
C LYS A 31 -11.11 8.71 -12.13
N ALA A 32 -10.09 9.08 -11.37
CA ALA A 32 -9.69 8.38 -10.14
C ALA A 32 -10.75 8.49 -9.04
N LEU A 33 -11.47 9.62 -8.97
CA LEU A 33 -12.62 9.85 -8.09
C LEU A 33 -13.90 9.14 -8.58
N GLY A 34 -13.85 8.41 -9.70
CA GLY A 34 -14.97 7.64 -10.23
C GLY A 34 -15.93 8.43 -11.13
N PHE A 35 -15.60 9.66 -11.54
CA PHE A 35 -16.40 10.40 -12.51
C PHE A 35 -16.18 9.89 -13.93
N ARG A 36 -17.23 9.98 -14.75
CA ARG A 36 -17.15 9.76 -16.19
C ARG A 36 -16.50 10.96 -16.87
N GLN A 37 -15.86 10.72 -18.02
CA GLN A 37 -15.13 11.74 -18.79
C GLN A 37 -15.99 12.95 -19.20
N GLY A 38 -17.28 12.74 -19.49
CA GLY A 38 -18.22 13.82 -19.85
C GLY A 38 -18.40 14.86 -18.73
N PRO A 39 -18.84 14.46 -17.52
CA PRO A 39 -18.86 15.33 -16.34
C PRO A 39 -17.52 16.02 -16.05
N VAL A 40 -16.41 15.28 -16.11
CA VAL A 40 -15.05 15.83 -15.87
C VAL A 40 -14.71 16.93 -16.87
N SER A 41 -15.04 16.73 -18.15
CA SER A 41 -14.82 17.75 -19.19
C SER A 41 -15.63 19.02 -18.95
N ASN A 42 -16.81 18.95 -18.33
CA ASN A 42 -17.59 20.14 -17.97
C ASN A 42 -16.96 20.92 -16.82
N TYR A 43 -16.38 20.23 -15.82
CA TYR A 43 -15.64 20.88 -14.75
C TYR A 43 -14.38 21.58 -15.29
N ILE A 44 -13.61 20.90 -16.15
CA ILE A 44 -12.44 21.48 -16.82
C ILE A 44 -12.83 22.71 -17.64
N LYS A 45 -13.87 22.63 -18.48
CA LYS A 45 -14.34 23.80 -19.26
C LYS A 45 -14.76 24.97 -18.39
N SER A 46 -15.28 24.71 -17.20
CA SER A 46 -15.68 25.76 -16.26
C SER A 46 -14.48 26.49 -15.64
N ASN A 47 -13.29 25.87 -15.63
CA ASN A 47 -12.05 26.50 -15.17
C ASN A 47 -11.53 27.58 -16.14
N PHE A 48 -11.82 27.50 -17.44
CA PHE A 48 -11.29 28.41 -18.48
C PHE A 48 -12.23 29.56 -18.85
N ARG A 49 -13.13 29.94 -17.95
CA ARG A 49 -14.12 30.99 -18.23
C ARG A 49 -13.48 32.38 -18.22
N PHE A 50 -13.74 33.16 -19.27
CA PHE A 50 -13.31 34.57 -19.42
C PHE A 50 -11.80 34.80 -19.52
N GLY A 51 -11.05 33.88 -20.13
CA GLY A 51 -9.62 34.07 -20.41
C GLY A 51 -8.71 34.00 -19.16
N SER A 52 -9.25 33.63 -18.01
CA SER A 52 -8.51 33.35 -16.78
C SER A 52 -8.64 31.87 -16.43
N VAL A 53 -7.53 31.24 -16.05
CA VAL A 53 -7.54 29.88 -15.49
C VAL A 53 -7.96 29.99 -14.04
N THR A 54 -9.11 29.41 -13.70
CA THR A 54 -9.67 29.39 -12.35
C THR A 54 -9.75 27.95 -11.86
N SER A 55 -9.70 27.74 -10.54
CA SER A 55 -9.83 26.40 -9.93
C SER A 55 -11.27 26.04 -9.53
N GLN A 56 -12.24 26.88 -9.89
CA GLN A 56 -13.63 26.79 -9.41
C GLN A 56 -14.35 25.52 -9.88
N GLY A 57 -14.13 25.09 -11.12
CA GLY A 57 -14.65 23.83 -11.64
C GLY A 57 -14.00 22.60 -11.00
N THR A 58 -12.69 22.64 -10.75
CA THR A 58 -11.99 21.57 -9.99
C THR A 58 -12.53 21.47 -8.56
N LEU A 59 -12.71 22.61 -7.89
CA LEU A 59 -13.30 22.66 -6.55
C LEU A 59 -14.73 22.11 -6.54
N GLN A 60 -15.54 22.48 -7.52
CA GLN A 60 -16.91 21.96 -7.63
C GLN A 60 -16.92 20.44 -7.81
N MET A 61 -16.01 19.89 -8.63
CA MET A 61 -15.87 18.44 -8.79
C MET A 61 -15.53 17.75 -7.47
N LEU A 62 -14.59 18.31 -6.70
CA LEU A 62 -14.20 17.79 -5.40
C LEU A 62 -15.34 17.87 -4.37
N ARG A 63 -16.12 18.95 -4.36
CA ARG A 63 -17.31 19.08 -3.50
C ARG A 63 -18.40 18.08 -3.89
N ASP A 64 -18.66 17.91 -5.18
CA ASP A 64 -19.64 16.93 -5.68
C ASP A 64 -19.22 15.50 -5.32
N TRP A 65 -17.92 15.21 -5.36
CA TRP A 65 -17.36 13.95 -4.89
C TRP A 65 -17.53 13.77 -3.38
N ASN A 66 -17.21 14.81 -2.60
CA ASN A 66 -17.31 14.81 -1.14
C ASN A 66 -18.77 14.60 -0.67
N GLN A 67 -19.74 15.12 -1.41
CA GLN A 67 -21.17 14.89 -1.13
C GLN A 67 -21.61 13.45 -1.44
N ARG A 68 -21.02 12.80 -2.45
CA ARG A 68 -21.33 11.41 -2.82
C ARG A 68 -20.63 10.39 -1.92
N THR A 69 -19.47 10.75 -1.39
CA THR A 69 -18.63 9.88 -0.58
C THR A 69 -18.97 10.13 0.88
N GLY A 70 -19.41 9.10 1.62
CA GLY A 70 -19.79 9.26 3.03
C GLY A 70 -18.66 9.87 3.88
N ARG A 71 -19.01 10.52 4.99
CA ARG A 71 -18.08 11.31 5.85
C ARG A 71 -16.89 10.54 6.44
N THR A 72 -16.89 9.21 6.38
CA THR A 72 -15.83 8.38 6.96
C THR A 72 -14.81 8.00 5.90
N GLY A 73 -13.53 8.31 6.13
CA GLY A 73 -12.42 7.92 5.24
C GLY A 73 -12.22 8.80 4.00
N GLN A 74 -12.86 9.97 3.93
CA GLN A 74 -12.76 10.89 2.78
C GLN A 74 -11.31 11.34 2.54
N GLY A 75 -10.54 11.66 3.59
CA GLY A 75 -9.13 12.04 3.44
C GLY A 75 -8.28 10.97 2.75
N GLU A 76 -8.44 9.70 3.14
CA GLU A 76 -7.70 8.58 2.54
C GLU A 76 -8.14 8.31 1.10
N MET A 77 -9.44 8.36 0.81
CA MET A 77 -9.94 8.19 -0.55
C MET A 77 -9.49 9.32 -1.48
N LEU A 78 -9.46 10.56 -1.00
CA LEU A 78 -8.95 11.70 -1.74
C LEU A 78 -7.44 11.54 -2.01
N ARG A 79 -6.67 11.11 -1.00
CA ARG A 79 -5.25 10.81 -1.16
C ARG A 79 -5.00 9.76 -2.24
N GLU A 80 -5.73 8.66 -2.20
CA GLU A 80 -5.57 7.58 -3.18
C GLU A 80 -5.91 8.06 -4.60
N ALA A 81 -6.97 8.87 -4.74
CA ALA A 81 -7.35 9.44 -6.02
C ALA A 81 -6.28 10.40 -6.58
N LEU A 82 -5.67 11.22 -5.72
CA LEU A 82 -4.57 12.10 -6.10
C LEU A 82 -3.32 11.31 -6.52
N ILE A 83 -2.97 10.24 -5.79
CA ILE A 83 -1.85 9.35 -6.15
C ILE A 83 -2.11 8.69 -7.52
N LYS A 84 -3.32 8.15 -7.74
CA LYS A 84 -3.73 7.57 -9.04
C LYS A 84 -3.68 8.59 -10.18
N ALA A 85 -3.85 9.87 -9.88
CA ALA A 85 -3.77 10.96 -10.84
C ALA A 85 -2.35 11.51 -11.05
N ASN A 86 -1.31 10.90 -10.45
CA ASN A 86 0.08 11.38 -10.44
C ASN A 86 0.27 12.73 -9.70
N LEU A 87 -0.62 13.05 -8.77
CA LEU A 87 -0.61 14.27 -7.95
C LEU A 87 -0.16 13.98 -6.51
N GLN A 88 0.81 13.07 -6.33
CA GLN A 88 1.27 12.65 -5.01
C GLN A 88 1.80 13.82 -4.17
N THR A 89 2.51 14.77 -4.79
CA THR A 89 3.04 15.96 -4.11
C THR A 89 1.92 16.83 -3.53
N VAL A 90 0.82 17.00 -4.25
CA VAL A 90 -0.36 17.77 -3.80
C VAL A 90 -1.05 17.08 -2.63
N ALA A 91 -1.13 15.74 -2.70
CA ALA A 91 -1.69 14.94 -1.63
C ALA A 91 -0.85 15.04 -0.36
N ASP A 92 0.48 14.99 -0.48
CA ASP A 92 1.39 15.06 0.65
C ASP A 92 1.34 16.46 1.32
N ASP A 93 1.44 17.52 0.52
CA ASP A 93 1.46 18.91 1.02
C ASP A 93 0.19 19.28 1.79
N HIS A 94 -0.98 18.97 1.22
CA HIS A 94 -2.25 19.44 1.77
C HIS A 94 -2.91 18.45 2.74
N LEU A 95 -2.68 17.13 2.63
CA LEU A 95 -3.32 16.17 3.52
C LEU A 95 -2.52 15.89 4.80
N LEU A 96 -1.19 16.08 4.79
CA LEU A 96 -0.40 16.08 6.04
C LEU A 96 -0.62 17.35 6.87
N THR A 97 -0.77 18.50 6.23
CA THR A 97 -0.88 19.80 6.91
C THR A 97 -2.11 19.91 7.84
N PHE A 98 -3.21 19.23 7.52
CA PHE A 98 -4.44 19.29 8.31
C PHE A 98 -4.59 18.13 9.31
N GLY A 99 -3.52 17.36 9.57
CA GLY A 99 -3.54 16.26 10.53
C GLY A 99 -4.52 15.12 10.19
N LEU A 100 -5.16 15.17 9.02
CA LEU A 100 -5.96 14.10 8.43
C LEU A 100 -5.08 12.95 7.96
N CYS A 101 -3.77 13.19 7.87
CA CYS A 101 -2.73 12.19 7.74
C CYS A 101 -1.83 12.30 8.97
N ALA A 102 -1.72 11.22 9.75
CA ALA A 102 -0.58 11.07 10.64
C ALA A 102 0.70 11.20 9.80
N PRO A 103 1.80 11.80 10.31
CA PRO A 103 2.99 12.04 9.51
C PRO A 103 3.55 10.73 8.96
N GLN A 104 3.22 10.45 7.71
CA GLN A 104 3.84 9.39 6.93
C GLN A 104 5.12 10.00 6.34
N THR A 105 6.22 9.78 7.05
CA THR A 105 7.55 9.98 6.47
C THR A 105 7.64 9.14 5.20
N LEU A 106 7.67 9.82 4.05
CA LEU A 106 8.03 9.34 2.71
C LEU A 106 8.33 7.83 2.58
N GLN A 107 7.29 7.01 2.38
CA GLN A 107 7.25 5.85 1.48
C GLN A 107 5.91 5.11 1.65
N SER A 108 5.14 5.05 0.56
CA SER A 108 4.02 4.14 0.27
C SER A 108 3.38 3.39 1.46
N THR A 109 2.16 3.76 1.85
CA THR A 109 1.42 3.02 2.90
C THR A 109 -0.08 2.90 2.56
N GLN A 110 -0.45 1.81 1.86
CA GLN A 110 -1.53 0.92 2.35
C GLN A 110 -1.10 0.39 3.74
N PRO A 111 -1.99 -0.03 4.64
CA PRO A 111 -1.63 -0.52 5.97
C PRO A 111 -0.66 -1.70 5.85
N GLN A 112 0.64 -1.40 5.83
CA GLN A 112 1.70 -2.36 5.92
C GLN A 112 2.07 -2.43 7.39
N PRO A 113 1.94 -3.61 8.01
CA PRO A 113 2.55 -3.84 9.29
C PRO A 113 4.06 -3.64 9.11
N ASP A 114 4.70 -2.96 10.05
CA ASP A 114 6.10 -2.54 10.01
C ASP A 114 7.00 -3.45 9.14
N PRO A 115 7.64 -2.94 8.07
CA PRO A 115 8.49 -3.74 7.17
C PRO A 115 9.78 -4.25 7.84
N ASN A 116 10.03 -3.86 9.10
CA ASN A 116 11.07 -4.41 9.96
C ASN A 116 10.55 -5.48 10.95
N LEU A 117 9.23 -5.69 11.02
CA LEU A 117 8.61 -6.64 11.94
C LEU A 117 8.11 -7.89 11.22
N PHE A 118 7.63 -7.81 9.97
CA PHE A 118 7.06 -8.97 9.24
C PHE A 118 7.65 -9.23 7.85
N VAL A 119 7.85 -10.51 7.55
CA VAL A 119 8.48 -11.05 6.35
C VAL A 119 7.58 -10.85 5.12
N THR A 120 8.14 -10.22 4.10
CA THR A 120 7.44 -9.94 2.83
C THR A 120 7.49 -11.13 1.88
N GLU A 121 6.66 -11.11 0.84
CA GLU A 121 6.60 -12.18 -0.17
C GLU A 121 7.92 -12.33 -0.94
N ASN A 122 8.55 -11.21 -1.30
CA ASN A 122 9.85 -11.21 -1.99
C ASN A 122 10.94 -11.90 -1.16
N GLN A 123 10.90 -11.69 0.16
CA GLN A 123 11.83 -12.32 1.09
C GLN A 123 11.58 -13.83 1.22
N ILE A 124 10.32 -14.27 1.25
CA ILE A 124 9.95 -15.69 1.21
C ILE A 124 10.48 -16.34 -0.08
N MET A 125 10.26 -15.69 -1.23
CA MET A 125 10.80 -16.15 -2.51
C MET A 125 12.34 -16.17 -2.52
N HIS A 126 12.99 -15.16 -1.93
CA HIS A 126 14.44 -15.11 -1.84
C HIS A 126 14.99 -16.28 -1.00
N ILE A 127 14.38 -16.57 0.16
CA ILE A 127 14.78 -17.71 1.00
C ILE A 127 14.57 -19.01 0.22
N ALA A 128 13.38 -19.24 -0.35
CA ALA A 128 13.09 -20.46 -1.08
C ALA A 128 14.03 -20.71 -2.28
N ARG A 129 14.48 -19.64 -2.94
CA ARG A 129 15.42 -19.75 -4.08
C ARG A 129 16.86 -20.02 -3.66
N ASN A 130 17.26 -19.58 -2.47
CA ASN A 130 18.64 -19.68 -1.99
C ASN A 130 18.82 -20.75 -0.89
N LEU A 131 17.74 -21.36 -0.40
CA LEU A 131 17.79 -22.47 0.55
C LEU A 131 18.27 -23.75 -0.15
N LEU A 132 19.29 -24.39 0.43
CA LEU A 132 19.76 -25.71 -0.03
C LEU A 132 18.89 -26.83 0.56
N SER A 133 18.79 -27.94 -0.15
CA SER A 133 17.99 -29.12 0.22
C SER A 133 18.25 -29.62 1.63
N ASP A 134 19.51 -29.60 2.04
CA ASP A 134 19.97 -30.10 3.35
C ASP A 134 19.42 -29.28 4.51
N PHE A 135 19.04 -28.02 4.27
CA PHE A 135 18.53 -27.13 5.31
C PHE A 135 17.01 -27.04 5.38
N TYR A 136 16.28 -27.68 4.46
CA TYR A 136 14.81 -27.68 4.46
C TYR A 136 14.21 -28.33 5.71
N SER A 137 14.67 -29.53 6.06
CA SER A 137 14.17 -30.25 7.26
C SER A 137 14.50 -29.56 8.59
N PRO A 138 15.74 -29.07 8.84
CA PRO A 138 16.02 -28.34 10.07
C PRO A 138 15.30 -26.99 10.12
N LEU A 139 15.10 -26.29 8.99
CA LEU A 139 14.30 -25.06 8.94
C LEU A 139 12.84 -25.34 9.28
N ALA A 140 12.24 -26.36 8.67
CA ALA A 140 10.86 -26.77 8.95
C ALA A 140 10.64 -27.05 10.45
N ASN A 141 11.56 -27.79 11.05
CA ASN A 141 11.51 -28.10 12.48
C ASN A 141 11.68 -26.84 13.35
N ALA A 142 12.58 -25.92 12.98
CA ALA A 142 12.78 -24.67 13.70
C ALA A 142 11.59 -23.70 13.59
N LEU A 143 10.81 -23.79 12.50
CA LEU A 143 9.53 -23.08 12.33
C LEU A 143 8.36 -23.75 13.07
N GLY A 144 8.60 -24.87 13.76
CA GLY A 144 7.61 -25.58 14.56
C GLY A 144 6.77 -26.61 13.82
N PHE A 145 7.15 -27.00 12.59
CA PHE A 145 6.46 -28.07 11.87
C PHE A 145 6.92 -29.44 12.34
N GLN A 146 5.99 -30.35 12.51
CA GLN A 146 6.30 -31.74 12.80
C GLN A 146 6.84 -32.46 11.55
N TYR A 147 7.62 -33.53 11.76
CA TYR A 147 8.17 -34.38 10.70
C TYR A 147 7.14 -34.75 9.64
N ALA A 148 5.97 -35.21 10.08
CA ALA A 148 4.88 -35.63 9.19
C ALA A 148 4.33 -34.48 8.34
N GLU A 149 4.28 -33.25 8.86
CA GLU A 149 3.74 -32.09 8.14
C GLU A 149 4.67 -31.69 6.99
N TYR A 150 5.95 -31.43 7.27
CA TYR A 150 6.87 -30.95 6.23
C TYR A 150 7.26 -32.04 5.23
N GLU A 151 7.25 -33.32 5.63
CA GLU A 151 7.45 -34.44 4.69
C GLU A 151 6.27 -34.61 3.74
N ASN A 152 5.04 -34.39 4.20
CA ASN A 152 3.87 -34.43 3.34
C ASN A 152 3.90 -33.28 2.32
N ILE A 153 4.27 -32.07 2.76
CA ILE A 153 4.49 -30.91 1.88
C ILE A 153 5.60 -31.22 0.85
N LYS A 154 6.72 -31.79 1.29
CA LYS A 154 7.83 -32.18 0.41
C LYS A 154 7.42 -33.22 -0.64
N ARG A 155 6.61 -34.21 -0.25
CA ARG A 155 6.07 -35.22 -1.19
C ARG A 155 5.03 -34.63 -2.14
N LYS A 156 4.18 -33.73 -1.66
CA LYS A 156 3.17 -33.02 -2.46
C LYS A 156 3.81 -32.24 -3.61
N HIS A 157 4.92 -31.57 -3.34
CA HIS A 157 5.70 -30.82 -4.33
C HIS A 157 6.74 -31.66 -5.07
N LEU A 158 6.61 -32.99 -5.09
CA LEU A 158 7.50 -33.90 -5.84
C LEU A 158 9.00 -33.78 -5.47
N LEU A 159 9.30 -33.51 -4.20
CA LEU A 159 10.66 -33.23 -3.70
C LEU A 159 11.28 -31.93 -4.26
N ASP A 160 10.46 -31.05 -4.86
CA ASP A 160 10.89 -29.70 -5.22
C ASP A 160 11.07 -28.88 -3.96
N ILE A 161 12.33 -28.65 -3.58
CA ILE A 161 12.69 -27.93 -2.36
C ILE A 161 12.27 -26.47 -2.42
N LYS A 162 12.21 -25.84 -3.59
CA LYS A 162 11.84 -24.43 -3.71
C LYS A 162 10.35 -24.27 -3.42
N GLU A 163 9.52 -25.03 -4.10
CA GLU A 163 8.06 -24.99 -3.92
C GLU A 163 7.66 -25.49 -2.51
N SER A 164 8.37 -26.49 -1.99
CA SER A 164 8.16 -26.97 -0.60
C SER A 164 8.52 -25.89 0.43
N THR A 165 9.64 -25.17 0.21
CA THR A 165 10.07 -24.06 1.08
C THR A 165 9.11 -22.87 1.00
N LEU A 166 8.57 -22.56 -0.19
CA LEU A 166 7.56 -21.51 -0.32
C LEU A 166 6.32 -21.85 0.50
N GLU A 167 5.75 -23.04 0.31
CA GLU A 167 4.54 -23.47 1.02
C GLU A 167 4.75 -23.48 2.53
N ILE A 168 5.88 -23.99 3.03
CA ILE A 168 6.13 -24.05 4.48
C ILE A 168 6.28 -22.64 5.09
N LEU A 169 6.90 -21.70 4.38
CA LEU A 169 7.04 -20.31 4.80
C LEU A 169 5.70 -19.57 4.75
N HIS A 170 4.83 -19.87 3.77
CA HIS A 170 3.47 -19.32 3.72
C HIS A 170 2.61 -19.83 4.88
N ILE A 171 2.64 -21.13 5.15
CA ILE A 171 1.90 -21.71 6.28
C ILE A 171 2.42 -21.14 7.60
N TRP A 172 3.74 -21.02 7.75
CA TRP A 172 4.35 -20.38 8.91
C TRP A 172 3.91 -18.94 9.07
N LYS A 173 3.97 -18.13 8.01
CA LYS A 173 3.54 -16.73 8.02
C LYS A 173 2.08 -16.59 8.41
N GLN A 174 1.22 -17.51 7.97
CA GLN A 174 -0.19 -17.54 8.36
C GLN A 174 -0.38 -17.92 9.84
N ARG A 175 0.45 -18.81 10.39
CA ARG A 175 0.37 -19.27 11.80
C ARG A 175 0.97 -18.28 12.79
N SER A 176 2.12 -17.70 12.48
CA SER A 176 2.93 -16.86 13.38
C SER A 176 2.81 -15.37 13.09
N GLY A 177 2.00 -14.96 12.11
CA GLY A 177 1.90 -13.56 11.67
C GLY A 177 3.05 -13.10 10.76
N GLY A 178 4.13 -13.89 10.66
CA GLY A 178 5.24 -13.65 9.75
C GLY A 178 6.39 -12.84 10.35
N GLU A 179 6.62 -12.88 11.66
CA GLU A 179 7.62 -12.02 12.30
C GLU A 179 9.07 -12.32 11.89
N HIS A 180 9.83 -11.29 11.56
CA HIS A 180 11.25 -11.38 11.18
C HIS A 180 12.12 -12.00 12.27
N VAL A 181 11.87 -11.66 13.54
CA VAL A 181 12.64 -12.17 14.69
C VAL A 181 12.48 -13.69 14.80
N VAL A 182 11.26 -14.19 14.59
CA VAL A 182 10.94 -15.62 14.63
C VAL A 182 11.59 -16.35 13.46
N LEU A 183 11.51 -15.79 12.24
CA LEU A 183 12.16 -16.40 11.07
C LEU A 183 13.68 -16.36 11.17
N GLU A 184 14.26 -15.27 11.66
CA GLU A 184 15.71 -15.15 11.84
C GLU A 184 16.22 -16.17 12.88
N GLY A 185 15.49 -16.33 13.99
CA GLY A 185 15.77 -17.37 14.98
C GLY A 185 15.74 -18.77 14.35
N ALA A 186 14.71 -19.06 13.57
CA ALA A 186 14.57 -20.34 12.88
C ALA A 186 15.69 -20.58 11.85
N LEU A 187 16.07 -19.57 11.06
CA LEU A 187 17.17 -19.65 10.09
C LEU A 187 18.52 -19.85 10.77
N ARG A 188 18.77 -19.19 11.91
CA ARG A 188 19.99 -19.39 12.72
C ARG A 188 20.04 -20.79 13.32
N GLN A 189 18.91 -21.30 13.80
CA GLN A 189 18.79 -22.64 14.36
C GLN A 189 18.97 -23.73 13.30
N ALA A 190 18.55 -23.46 12.06
CA ALA A 190 18.73 -24.34 10.91
C ALA A 190 20.09 -24.21 10.23
N GLU A 191 21.08 -23.59 10.89
CA GLU A 191 22.44 -23.35 10.38
C GLU A 191 22.51 -22.50 9.10
N CYS A 192 21.39 -21.86 8.73
CA CYS A 192 21.24 -20.94 7.60
C CYS A 192 21.55 -19.49 7.99
N GLY A 193 22.53 -19.28 8.87
CA GLY A 193 22.86 -17.95 9.41
C GLY A 193 23.24 -16.93 8.33
N ARG A 194 23.79 -17.38 7.18
CA ARG A 194 24.07 -16.51 6.04
C ARG A 194 22.78 -16.00 5.38
N LEU A 195 21.79 -16.88 5.19
CA LEU A 195 20.48 -16.50 4.64
C LEU A 195 19.74 -15.56 5.58
N ALA A 196 19.86 -15.77 6.90
CA ALA A 196 19.29 -14.90 7.93
C ALA A 196 19.79 -13.44 7.86
N PHE A 197 20.93 -13.20 7.24
CA PHE A 197 21.47 -11.86 7.03
C PHE A 197 21.09 -11.30 5.65
N THR A 198 21.15 -12.11 4.59
CA THR A 198 20.98 -11.64 3.21
C THR A 198 19.53 -11.47 2.80
N TYR A 199 18.60 -12.22 3.40
CA TYR A 199 17.20 -12.19 2.96
C TYR A 199 16.49 -10.86 3.24
N LYS A 200 16.98 -10.04 4.17
CA LYS A 200 16.37 -8.74 4.51
C LYS A 200 16.61 -7.67 3.45
N GLU A 201 17.66 -7.84 2.65
CA GLU A 201 18.09 -6.92 1.59
C GLU A 201 17.43 -7.25 0.22
N ALA A 202 16.52 -8.24 0.20
CA ALA A 202 15.91 -8.82 -0.98
C ALA A 202 14.56 -8.21 -1.38
#